data_AF-A0A7Y4YH15-F1
#
_entry.id   AF-A0A7Y4YH15-F1
#
_cell.length_a   1.000
_cell.length_b   1.000
_cell.length_c   1.000
_cell.angle_alpha   90.00
_cell.angle_beta   90.00
_cell.angle_gamma   90.00
#
_symmetry.space_group_name_H-M   'P 1'
#
loop_
_entity.id
_entity.type
_entity.pdbx_description
1 polymer ?
#
loop_
_entity_poly.entity_id
_entity_poly.type
_entity_poly.pdbx_seq_one_letter_code
_entity_poly.pdbx_strand_id
1 'polypeptide(L)'
;MSFACRDTRDDRETFPSWLLLQAIRVLKPDREWTYEGLGEELGNPLSIVPVQPPLALTDAGWWLASLRGHGVTARPAVLRAFPDLAEGEKAERVRESDQFTHYDGWVPAAGALLDPRLSGRLMSPTSLEKLAACPFRYFLQQGLGIEPSEDVAPDPDAWLDPMTRGSLLHQLYAQALRELRHRRELIVPAQHGPWLRRLGEDALARHRALVPPPSEQVFAREAEEFLNDLRLFLQLEAADLAHTAVGFEVGFGVTEDEGEPLASREPITIQMGDGRTVRLRGRIDRIDQLADHTYAVVDYKTGSARLPGGVGATFAGGRQLQHALYALAATQLLRAQDAGARVSQSAYYFPTVRGRSERVTRPFSSDHDVLAVLRTLLDVLEAGTFVHSPDADECTYCEFTRACGAHPVDRAQLKIENAGNAALTFYRRLAAYE
;
A
#
# COMPACT_ATOMS: atom_id res chain seq x y z
N MET A 1 -26.71 -23.07 -31.73
CA MET A 1 -26.11 -23.03 -30.37
C MET A 1 -24.77 -22.35 -30.51
N SER A 2 -24.37 -21.50 -29.57
CA SER A 2 -23.06 -20.83 -29.57
C SER A 2 -22.67 -20.45 -28.14
N PHE A 3 -21.38 -20.23 -27.91
CA PHE A 3 -20.84 -19.70 -26.65
C PHE A 3 -19.67 -18.77 -26.99
N ALA A 4 -19.34 -17.84 -26.11
CA ALA A 4 -18.10 -17.10 -26.24
C ALA A 4 -16.95 -18.06 -25.95
N CYS A 5 -16.01 -18.22 -26.87
CA CYS A 5 -14.86 -19.13 -26.72
C CYS A 5 -13.62 -18.44 -26.12
N ARG A 6 -13.69 -17.13 -25.85
CA ARG A 6 -12.64 -16.34 -25.22
C ARG A 6 -13.25 -15.28 -24.32
N ASP A 7 -12.71 -15.13 -23.12
CA ASP A 7 -12.94 -13.96 -22.28
C ASP A 7 -11.87 -12.93 -22.61
N THR A 8 -12.27 -11.80 -23.22
CA THR A 8 -11.35 -10.75 -23.62
C THR A 8 -10.88 -9.87 -22.46
N ARG A 9 -11.47 -10.01 -21.26
CA ARG A 9 -11.03 -9.28 -20.06
C ARG A 9 -9.87 -10.00 -19.36
N ASP A 10 -9.99 -11.32 -19.23
CA ASP A 10 -8.99 -12.18 -18.58
C ASP A 10 -7.97 -12.79 -19.56
N ASP A 11 -8.11 -12.49 -20.85
CA ASP A 11 -7.37 -13.09 -21.98
C ASP A 11 -7.26 -14.62 -21.92
N ARG A 12 -8.36 -15.29 -21.55
CA ARG A 12 -8.40 -16.75 -21.41
C ARG A 12 -9.41 -17.39 -22.36
N GLU A 13 -9.08 -18.60 -22.78
CA GLU A 13 -10.06 -19.45 -23.47
C GLU A 13 -11.15 -19.87 -22.50
N THR A 14 -12.36 -19.96 -23.04
CA THR A 14 -13.53 -20.43 -22.30
C THR A 14 -14.07 -21.67 -23.00
N PHE A 15 -14.73 -22.52 -22.22
CA PHE A 15 -15.23 -23.81 -22.69
C PHE A 15 -16.76 -23.81 -22.72
N PRO A 16 -17.37 -24.58 -23.63
CA PRO A 16 -18.81 -24.70 -23.65
C PRO A 16 -19.31 -25.27 -22.31
N SER A 17 -20.33 -24.64 -21.74
CA SER A 17 -20.93 -25.11 -20.49
C SER A 17 -21.51 -26.53 -20.62
N TRP A 18 -21.62 -27.23 -19.49
CA TRP A 18 -22.29 -28.52 -19.42
C TRP A 18 -23.74 -28.46 -19.93
N LEU A 19 -24.43 -27.33 -19.72
CA LEU A 19 -25.78 -27.11 -20.22
C LEU A 19 -25.84 -27.15 -21.75
N LEU A 20 -24.83 -26.59 -22.43
CA LEU A 20 -24.76 -26.63 -23.90
C LEU A 20 -24.57 -28.06 -24.42
N LEU A 21 -23.78 -28.87 -23.71
CA LEU A 21 -23.59 -30.29 -24.02
C LEU A 21 -24.89 -31.09 -23.81
N GLN A 22 -25.67 -30.80 -22.77
CA GLN A 22 -26.97 -31.47 -22.61
C GLN A 22 -27.98 -31.03 -23.67
N ALA A 23 -27.99 -29.75 -24.04
CA ALA A 23 -28.89 -29.24 -25.08
C ALA A 23 -28.68 -29.96 -26.42
N ILE A 24 -27.43 -30.18 -26.84
CA ILE A 24 -27.17 -30.87 -28.11
C ILE A 24 -27.56 -32.36 -28.08
N ARG A 25 -27.40 -33.03 -26.93
CA ARG A 25 -27.83 -34.43 -26.75
C ARG A 25 -29.33 -34.60 -26.92
N VAL A 26 -30.11 -33.64 -26.45
CA VAL A 26 -31.57 -33.63 -26.63
C VAL A 26 -31.94 -33.32 -28.08
N LEU A 27 -31.26 -32.36 -28.71
CA LEU A 27 -31.58 -31.94 -30.09
C LEU A 27 -31.15 -32.97 -31.15
N LYS A 28 -30.12 -33.77 -30.87
CA LYS A 28 -29.56 -34.75 -31.81
C LYS A 28 -29.29 -36.09 -31.11
N PRO A 29 -30.32 -36.85 -30.71
CA PRO A 29 -30.15 -38.04 -29.87
C PRO A 29 -29.44 -39.21 -30.56
N ASP A 30 -29.34 -39.19 -31.90
CA ASP A 30 -28.81 -40.30 -32.70
C ASP A 30 -27.26 -40.43 -32.67
N ARG A 31 -26.58 -39.56 -31.91
CA ARG A 31 -25.13 -39.55 -31.72
C ARG A 31 -24.81 -39.43 -30.23
N GLU A 32 -23.82 -40.18 -29.76
CA GLU A 32 -23.23 -39.90 -28.44
C GLU A 32 -22.41 -38.61 -28.51
N TRP A 33 -22.84 -37.58 -27.77
CA TRP A 33 -22.17 -36.28 -27.76
C TRP A 33 -21.15 -36.18 -26.63
N THR A 34 -19.91 -35.85 -27.00
CA THR A 34 -18.82 -35.40 -26.14
C THR A 34 -18.58 -33.90 -26.35
N TYR A 35 -17.74 -33.28 -25.51
CA TYR A 35 -17.33 -31.88 -25.74
C TYR A 35 -16.53 -31.71 -27.04
N GLU A 36 -15.75 -32.71 -27.43
CA GLU A 36 -15.05 -32.71 -28.72
C GLU A 36 -16.04 -32.73 -29.89
N GLY A 37 -17.03 -33.64 -29.87
CA GLY A 37 -18.08 -33.68 -30.89
C GLY A 37 -18.94 -32.40 -30.93
N LEU A 38 -19.17 -31.76 -29.77
CA LEU A 38 -19.80 -30.45 -29.71
C LEU A 38 -18.92 -29.37 -30.36
N GLY A 39 -17.61 -29.39 -30.14
CA GLY A 39 -16.66 -28.48 -30.78
C GLY A 39 -16.66 -28.62 -32.31
N GLU A 40 -16.62 -29.86 -32.81
CA GLU A 40 -16.72 -30.16 -34.25
C GLU A 40 -18.02 -29.61 -34.86
N GLU A 41 -19.15 -29.80 -34.18
CA GLU A 41 -20.45 -29.34 -34.65
C GLU A 41 -20.56 -27.80 -34.66
N LEU A 42 -20.02 -27.14 -33.64
CA LEU A 42 -20.02 -25.67 -33.57
C LEU A 42 -19.06 -25.05 -34.59
N GLY A 43 -18.04 -25.80 -35.02
CA GLY A 43 -17.08 -25.39 -36.04
C GLY A 43 -16.15 -24.28 -35.56
N ASN A 44 -15.62 -23.50 -36.53
CA ASN A 44 -14.66 -22.46 -36.23
C ASN A 44 -15.32 -21.28 -35.50
N PRO A 45 -14.65 -20.73 -34.44
CA PRO A 45 -15.12 -19.53 -33.78
C PRO A 45 -15.34 -18.36 -34.74
N LEU A 46 -16.48 -17.70 -34.61
CA LEU A 46 -16.73 -16.44 -35.28
C LEU A 46 -15.96 -15.33 -34.56
N SER A 47 -15.27 -14.48 -35.32
CA SER A 47 -14.50 -13.36 -34.81
C SER A 47 -15.10 -12.04 -35.30
N ILE A 48 -14.95 -10.99 -34.50
CA ILE A 48 -15.22 -9.61 -34.93
C ILE A 48 -14.26 -9.15 -36.03
N VAL A 49 -13.11 -9.82 -36.17
CA VAL A 49 -12.17 -9.59 -37.26
C VAL A 49 -12.62 -10.37 -38.49
N PRO A 50 -12.91 -9.69 -39.62
CA PRO A 50 -13.40 -10.35 -40.82
C PRO A 50 -12.33 -11.27 -41.42
N VAL A 51 -12.78 -12.30 -42.14
CA VAL A 51 -11.89 -13.30 -42.74
C VAL A 51 -11.02 -12.69 -43.84
N GLN A 52 -11.54 -11.67 -44.53
CA GLN A 52 -10.85 -10.97 -45.61
C GLN A 52 -11.06 -9.44 -45.48
N PRO A 53 -10.07 -8.61 -45.85
CA PRO A 53 -10.18 -7.15 -45.73
C PRO A 53 -11.41 -6.53 -46.43
N PRO A 54 -11.85 -6.96 -47.63
CA PRO A 54 -13.03 -6.39 -48.29
C PRO A 54 -14.35 -6.62 -47.54
N LEU A 55 -14.38 -7.55 -46.59
CA LEU A 55 -15.55 -7.83 -45.76
C LEU A 55 -15.57 -7.00 -44.47
N ALA A 56 -14.58 -6.15 -44.26
CA ALA A 56 -14.52 -5.30 -43.08
C ALA A 56 -15.55 -4.19 -43.10
N LEU A 57 -16.25 -4.04 -41.97
CA LEU A 57 -17.23 -2.98 -41.75
C LEU A 57 -16.61 -1.73 -41.10
N THR A 58 -15.36 -1.83 -40.62
CA THR A 58 -14.63 -0.74 -39.96
C THR A 58 -13.17 -0.75 -40.39
N ASP A 59 -12.51 0.40 -40.30
CA ASP A 59 -11.07 0.53 -40.58
C ASP A 59 -10.24 -0.38 -39.66
N ALA A 60 -10.59 -0.46 -38.38
CA ALA A 60 -9.92 -1.36 -37.43
C ALA A 60 -10.07 -2.83 -37.86
N GLY A 61 -11.25 -3.25 -38.31
CA GLY A 61 -11.49 -4.58 -38.86
C GLY A 61 -10.70 -4.83 -40.14
N TRP A 62 -10.59 -3.84 -41.01
CA TRP A 62 -9.82 -3.92 -42.25
C TRP A 62 -8.33 -4.08 -41.97
N TRP A 63 -7.78 -3.30 -41.03
CA TRP A 63 -6.40 -3.42 -40.58
C TRP A 63 -6.13 -4.80 -39.97
N LEU A 64 -6.92 -5.23 -38.98
CA LEU A 64 -6.75 -6.53 -38.32
C LEU A 64 -6.84 -7.70 -39.32
N ALA A 65 -7.74 -7.64 -40.29
CA ALA A 65 -7.85 -8.65 -41.35
C ALA A 65 -6.67 -8.59 -42.33
N SER A 66 -6.19 -7.40 -42.68
CA SER A 66 -5.03 -7.19 -43.55
C SER A 66 -3.73 -7.63 -42.88
N LEU A 67 -3.66 -7.61 -41.55
CA LEU A 67 -2.49 -8.05 -40.79
C LEU A 67 -2.38 -9.58 -40.70
N ARG A 68 -3.47 -10.32 -40.94
CA ARG A 68 -3.44 -11.80 -40.97
C ARG A 68 -2.48 -12.26 -42.08
N GLY A 69 -1.43 -13.00 -41.70
CA GLY A 69 -0.43 -13.56 -42.61
C GLY A 69 0.81 -12.69 -42.83
N HIS A 70 0.80 -11.40 -42.46
CA HIS A 70 1.96 -10.52 -42.59
C HIS A 70 2.77 -10.37 -41.30
N GLY A 71 2.15 -10.57 -40.13
CA GLY A 71 2.82 -10.54 -38.83
C GLY A 71 3.67 -9.26 -38.63
N VAL A 72 4.92 -9.42 -38.20
CA VAL A 72 5.84 -8.31 -37.90
C VAL A 72 6.17 -7.45 -39.12
N THR A 73 6.09 -8.00 -40.34
CA THR A 73 6.46 -7.26 -41.57
C THR A 73 5.53 -6.08 -41.87
N ALA A 74 4.29 -6.13 -41.37
CA ALA A 74 3.33 -5.04 -41.53
C ALA A 74 3.51 -3.91 -40.50
N ARG A 75 4.34 -4.10 -39.46
CA ARG A 75 4.55 -3.13 -38.38
C ARG A 75 4.87 -1.72 -38.87
N PRO A 76 5.77 -1.49 -39.86
CA PRO A 76 6.05 -0.14 -40.36
C PRO A 76 4.85 0.55 -41.02
N ALA A 77 3.92 -0.20 -41.62
CA ALA A 77 2.70 0.35 -42.19
C ALA A 77 1.70 0.73 -41.09
N VAL A 78 1.57 -0.12 -40.06
CA VAL A 78 0.73 0.14 -38.88
C VAL A 78 1.20 1.39 -38.15
N LEU A 79 2.48 1.49 -37.79
CA LEU A 79 3.00 2.65 -37.05
C LEU A 79 2.86 3.96 -37.82
N ARG A 80 2.91 3.91 -39.16
CA ARG A 80 2.67 5.08 -40.01
C ARG A 80 1.20 5.50 -40.02
N ALA A 81 0.29 4.53 -39.98
CA ALA A 81 -1.14 4.78 -39.95
C ALA A 81 -1.66 5.18 -38.56
N PHE A 82 -0.99 4.74 -37.49
CA PHE A 82 -1.37 4.98 -36.10
C PHE A 82 -0.21 5.65 -35.33
N PRO A 83 -0.07 6.99 -35.41
CA PRO A 83 1.03 7.72 -34.77
C PRO A 83 1.10 7.51 -33.26
N ASP A 84 -0.04 7.40 -32.57
CA ASP A 84 -0.08 7.17 -31.12
C ASP A 84 0.56 5.83 -30.73
N LEU A 85 0.36 4.80 -31.56
CA LEU A 85 1.02 3.50 -31.37
C LEU A 85 2.53 3.61 -31.63
N ALA A 86 2.95 4.42 -32.59
CA ALA A 86 4.37 4.68 -32.86
C ALA A 86 5.06 5.37 -31.69
N GLU A 87 4.42 6.36 -31.06
CA GLU A 87 4.94 6.99 -29.85
C GLU A 87 4.92 6.01 -28.66
N GLY A 88 3.90 5.15 -28.54
CA GLY A 88 3.87 4.07 -27.54
C GLY A 88 5.05 3.10 -27.68
N GLU A 89 5.35 2.66 -28.91
CA GLU A 89 6.50 1.78 -29.19
C GLU A 89 7.84 2.47 -28.90
N LYS A 90 7.94 3.76 -29.20
CA LYS A 90 9.10 4.57 -28.83
C LYS A 90 9.25 4.67 -27.32
N ALA A 91 8.15 4.88 -26.58
CA ALA A 91 8.16 4.92 -25.12
C ALA A 91 8.65 3.59 -24.54
N GLU A 92 8.14 2.45 -25.02
CA GLU A 92 8.61 1.12 -24.57
C GLU A 92 10.09 0.90 -24.86
N ARG A 93 10.58 1.26 -26.06
CA ARG A 93 12.01 1.14 -26.39
C ARG A 93 12.88 2.02 -25.49
N VAL A 94 12.42 3.21 -25.13
CA VAL A 94 13.16 4.09 -24.20
C VAL A 94 13.16 3.51 -22.78
N ARG A 95 12.04 2.96 -22.32
CA ARG A 95 11.94 2.27 -21.02
C ARG A 95 12.85 1.05 -20.91
N GLU A 96 13.09 0.35 -22.02
CA GLU A 96 14.05 -0.76 -22.09
C GLU A 96 15.53 -0.31 -22.04
N SER A 97 15.81 0.98 -22.25
CA SER A 97 17.18 1.51 -22.18
C SER A 97 17.67 1.72 -20.74
N ASP A 98 18.96 2.01 -20.58
CA ASP A 98 19.58 2.35 -19.29
C ASP A 98 19.42 3.84 -18.90
N GLN A 99 18.75 4.64 -19.72
CA GLN A 99 18.53 6.06 -19.48
C GLN A 99 17.26 6.26 -18.66
N PHE A 100 17.32 7.15 -17.67
CA PHE A 100 16.16 7.56 -16.90
C PHE A 100 15.49 8.77 -17.54
N THR A 101 14.28 8.59 -18.04
CA THR A 101 13.55 9.59 -18.84
C THR A 101 12.16 9.89 -18.26
N HIS A 102 11.41 10.78 -18.91
CA HIS A 102 10.03 11.07 -18.53
C HIS A 102 9.10 9.85 -18.67
N TYR A 103 9.45 8.85 -19.49
CA TYR A 103 8.70 7.60 -19.58
C TYR A 103 8.88 6.67 -18.38
N ASP A 104 9.90 6.94 -17.56
CA ASP A 104 10.29 6.15 -16.39
C ASP A 104 9.91 6.83 -15.07
N GLY A 105 9.39 8.06 -15.14
CA GLY A 105 9.02 8.87 -13.97
C GLY A 105 9.92 10.08 -13.72
N TRP A 106 10.74 10.53 -14.67
CA TRP A 106 11.42 11.81 -14.53
C TRP A 106 10.50 12.99 -14.90
N VAL A 107 9.93 13.65 -13.89
CA VAL A 107 8.95 14.73 -14.06
C VAL A 107 9.29 15.92 -13.16
N PRO A 108 10.31 16.74 -13.51
CA PRO A 108 10.75 17.89 -12.68
C PRO A 108 9.64 18.88 -12.33
N ALA A 109 8.71 19.12 -13.26
CA ALA A 109 7.58 20.01 -13.04
C ALA A 109 6.66 19.54 -11.90
N ALA A 110 6.48 18.22 -11.75
CA ALA A 110 5.72 17.67 -10.63
C ALA A 110 6.50 17.77 -9.32
N GLY A 111 7.82 17.71 -9.34
CA GLY A 111 8.65 17.87 -8.14
C GLY A 111 8.41 19.19 -7.43
N ALA A 112 8.40 20.30 -8.18
CA ALA A 112 8.11 21.63 -7.62
C ALA A 112 6.70 21.75 -7.00
N LEU A 113 5.72 21.02 -7.53
CA LEU A 113 4.33 21.02 -7.03
C LEU A 113 4.13 20.11 -5.82
N LEU A 114 4.92 19.05 -5.71
CA LEU A 114 4.77 18.02 -4.68
C LEU A 114 5.70 18.22 -3.50
N ASP A 115 6.83 18.91 -3.67
CA ASP A 115 7.75 19.19 -2.57
C ASP A 115 7.05 20.01 -1.47
N PRO A 116 6.86 19.45 -0.25
CA PRO A 116 6.20 20.14 0.85
C PRO A 116 6.96 21.39 1.33
N ARG A 117 8.27 21.50 1.05
CA ARG A 117 9.07 22.69 1.38
C ARG A 117 8.67 23.91 0.56
N LEU A 118 8.12 23.68 -0.63
CA LEU A 118 7.71 24.72 -1.58
C LEU A 118 6.20 24.89 -1.62
N SER A 119 5.47 23.78 -1.67
CA SER A 119 4.01 23.75 -1.83
C SER A 119 3.24 23.98 -0.52
N GLY A 120 3.89 23.83 0.64
CA GLY A 120 3.25 23.87 1.95
C GLY A 120 2.31 22.70 2.23
N ARG A 121 2.35 21.64 1.40
CA ARG A 121 1.55 20.43 1.56
C ARG A 121 1.83 19.74 2.90
N LEU A 122 0.78 19.22 3.51
CA LEU A 122 0.89 18.40 4.71
C LEU A 122 1.37 16.99 4.34
N MET A 123 2.41 16.53 5.02
CA MET A 123 2.94 15.18 4.87
C MET A 123 2.57 14.32 6.07
N SER A 124 2.49 13.00 5.86
CA SER A 124 2.45 12.03 6.96
C SER A 124 3.71 11.17 6.94
N PRO A 125 4.13 10.61 8.09
CA PRO A 125 5.26 9.67 8.13
C PRO A 125 5.06 8.48 7.18
N THR A 126 3.85 7.91 7.14
CA THR A 126 3.48 6.85 6.18
C THR A 126 3.63 7.27 4.72
N SER A 127 3.29 8.51 4.38
CA SER A 127 3.42 9.04 3.01
C SER A 127 4.89 9.22 2.60
N LEU A 128 5.75 9.63 3.53
CA LEU A 128 7.19 9.74 3.32
C LEU A 128 7.85 8.36 3.16
N GLU A 129 7.49 7.38 3.97
CA GLU A 129 7.97 6.01 3.78
C GLU A 129 7.52 5.41 2.45
N LYS A 130 6.28 5.69 2.02
CA LYS A 130 5.79 5.27 0.68
C LYS A 130 6.61 5.89 -0.45
N LEU A 131 7.02 7.16 -0.31
CA LEU A 131 7.92 7.84 -1.24
C LEU A 131 9.30 7.15 -1.28
N ALA A 132 9.87 6.82 -0.12
CA ALA A 132 11.16 6.13 -0.05
C ALA A 132 11.09 4.72 -0.64
N ALA A 133 10.00 4.00 -0.38
CA ALA A 133 9.78 2.63 -0.84
C ALA A 133 9.59 2.54 -2.36
N CYS A 134 8.75 3.39 -2.94
CA CYS A 134 8.55 3.45 -4.39
C CYS A 134 8.09 4.86 -4.81
N PRO A 135 9.03 5.71 -5.28
CA PRO A 135 8.70 7.05 -5.75
C PRO A 135 7.65 7.08 -6.87
N PHE A 136 7.66 6.09 -7.77
CA PHE A 136 6.64 5.96 -8.82
C PHE A 136 5.23 5.74 -8.23
N ARG A 137 5.08 4.82 -7.28
CA ARG A 137 3.80 4.59 -6.57
C ARG A 137 3.33 5.86 -5.88
N TYR A 138 4.25 6.58 -5.22
CA TYR A 138 3.93 7.87 -4.61
C TYR A 138 3.43 8.88 -5.65
N PHE A 139 4.06 8.96 -6.83
CA PHE A 139 3.64 9.87 -7.89
C PHE A 139 2.24 9.55 -8.42
N LEU A 140 1.93 8.28 -8.67
CA LEU A 140 0.59 7.88 -9.12
C LEU A 140 -0.47 8.30 -8.09
N GLN A 141 -0.24 7.99 -6.81
CA GLN A 141 -1.22 8.23 -5.76
C GLN A 141 -1.31 9.71 -5.34
N GLN A 142 -0.17 10.35 -5.05
CA GLN A 142 -0.11 11.68 -4.44
C GLN A 142 0.08 12.80 -5.47
N GLY A 143 0.71 12.48 -6.61
CA GLY A 143 0.97 13.40 -7.70
C GLY A 143 -0.19 13.51 -8.68
N LEU A 144 -0.59 12.37 -9.25
CA LEU A 144 -1.66 12.28 -10.24
C LEU A 144 -3.05 12.08 -9.62
N GLY A 145 -3.12 11.69 -8.35
CA GLY A 145 -4.40 11.40 -7.69
C GLY A 145 -5.10 10.18 -8.27
N ILE A 146 -4.34 9.21 -8.79
CA ILE A 146 -4.90 7.98 -9.34
C ILE A 146 -5.34 7.10 -8.18
N GLU A 147 -6.60 6.70 -8.23
CA GLU A 147 -7.17 5.69 -7.35
C GLU A 147 -6.96 4.30 -7.99
N PRO A 148 -6.52 3.30 -7.20
CA PRO A 148 -6.49 1.93 -7.69
C PRO A 148 -7.86 1.47 -8.17
N SER A 149 -7.89 0.62 -9.19
CA SER A 149 -9.13 0.02 -9.68
C SER A 149 -9.74 -0.88 -8.59
N GLU A 150 -11.01 -0.65 -8.28
CA GLU A 150 -11.81 -1.46 -7.34
C GLU A 150 -12.16 -2.85 -7.91
N ASP A 151 -11.79 -3.16 -9.17
CA ASP A 151 -12.12 -4.42 -9.85
C ASP A 151 -11.28 -5.62 -9.36
N VAL A 152 -10.74 -5.56 -8.14
CA VAL A 152 -10.19 -6.74 -7.47
C VAL A 152 -11.39 -7.52 -6.94
N ALA A 153 -11.71 -8.65 -7.59
CA ALA A 153 -12.70 -9.57 -7.06
C ALA A 153 -12.36 -9.85 -5.58
N PRO A 154 -13.34 -9.72 -4.65
CA PRO A 154 -13.10 -9.99 -3.24
C PRO A 154 -12.46 -11.36 -3.08
N ASP A 155 -11.42 -11.45 -2.25
CA ASP A 155 -10.80 -12.73 -1.93
C ASP A 155 -11.87 -13.65 -1.32
N PRO A 156 -12.23 -14.77 -1.96
CA PRO A 156 -13.27 -15.66 -1.46
C PRO A 156 -12.92 -16.24 -0.09
N ASP A 157 -11.62 -16.22 0.27
CA ASP A 157 -11.09 -16.74 1.51
C ASP A 157 -10.78 -15.64 2.54
N ALA A 158 -11.06 -14.36 2.27
CA ALA A 158 -10.81 -13.28 3.23
C ALA A 158 -11.99 -12.31 3.36
N TRP A 159 -12.34 -11.96 4.60
CA TRP A 159 -13.37 -10.95 4.88
C TRP A 159 -12.76 -9.64 5.37
N LEU A 160 -11.88 -9.70 6.36
CA LEU A 160 -11.13 -8.57 6.89
C LEU A 160 -9.81 -8.44 6.14
N ASP A 161 -9.75 -7.50 5.20
CA ASP A 161 -8.46 -7.14 4.59
C ASP A 161 -7.49 -6.63 5.68
N PRO A 162 -6.16 -6.73 5.46
CA PRO A 162 -5.17 -6.36 6.47
C PRO A 162 -5.31 -4.92 7.01
N MET A 163 -5.71 -3.97 6.17
CA MET A 163 -5.85 -2.56 6.55
C MET A 163 -7.08 -2.35 7.42
N THR A 164 -8.22 -2.95 7.06
CA THR A 164 -9.44 -2.93 7.89
C THR A 164 -9.21 -3.62 9.22
N ARG A 165 -8.60 -4.81 9.23
CA ARG A 165 -8.25 -5.54 10.45
C ARG A 165 -7.37 -4.69 11.37
N GLY A 166 -6.32 -4.10 10.80
CA GLY A 166 -5.40 -3.23 11.55
C GLY A 166 -6.10 -2.05 12.19
N SER A 167 -6.92 -1.34 11.41
CA SER A 167 -7.66 -0.16 11.87
C SER A 167 -8.62 -0.49 13.03
N LEU A 168 -9.37 -1.60 12.93
CA LEU A 168 -10.28 -2.03 14.00
C LEU A 168 -9.53 -2.41 15.28
N LEU A 169 -8.39 -3.10 15.18
CA LEU A 169 -7.57 -3.45 16.33
C LEU A 169 -7.02 -2.19 17.02
N HIS A 170 -6.45 -1.25 16.26
CA HIS A 170 -5.91 0.01 16.78
C HIS A 170 -6.96 0.82 17.54
N GLN A 171 -8.16 0.98 16.94
CA GLN A 171 -9.29 1.64 17.59
C GLN A 171 -9.67 0.97 18.92
N LEU A 172 -9.76 -0.36 18.95
CA LEU A 172 -10.11 -1.10 20.16
C LEU A 172 -9.00 -1.05 21.22
N TYR A 173 -7.72 -1.08 20.83
CA TYR A 173 -6.59 -0.91 21.75
C TYR A 173 -6.67 0.44 22.44
N ALA A 174 -6.83 1.52 21.67
CA ALA A 174 -6.93 2.86 22.21
C ALA A 174 -8.18 3.06 23.08
N GLN A 175 -9.34 2.60 22.60
CA GLN A 175 -10.59 2.65 23.36
C GLN A 175 -10.44 1.95 24.72
N ALA A 176 -9.90 0.72 24.72
CA ALA A 176 -9.76 -0.07 25.92
C ALA A 176 -8.82 0.58 26.94
N LEU A 177 -7.64 1.01 26.47
CA LEU A 177 -6.63 1.62 27.35
C LEU A 177 -7.06 2.99 27.87
N ARG A 178 -7.75 3.82 27.06
CA ARG A 178 -8.33 5.08 27.52
C ARG A 178 -9.37 4.89 28.61
N GLU A 179 -10.25 3.90 28.46
CA GLU A 179 -11.31 3.63 29.42
C GLU A 179 -10.74 3.14 30.75
N LEU A 180 -9.74 2.25 30.73
CA LEU A 180 -9.04 1.81 31.94
C LEU A 180 -8.26 2.95 32.61
N ARG A 181 -7.61 3.83 31.84
CA ARG A 181 -6.96 5.05 32.35
C ARG A 181 -7.98 5.96 33.04
N HIS A 182 -9.14 6.19 32.43
CA HIS A 182 -10.20 7.02 33.01
C HIS A 182 -10.73 6.44 34.33
N ARG A 183 -10.92 5.12 34.40
CA ARG A 183 -11.36 4.41 35.61
C ARG A 183 -10.25 4.27 36.66
N ARG A 184 -8.99 4.56 36.31
CA ARG A 184 -7.79 4.35 37.13
C ARG A 184 -7.63 2.89 37.55
N GLU A 185 -7.96 1.98 36.64
CA GLU A 185 -7.88 0.53 36.84
C GLU A 185 -6.61 -0.02 36.21
N LEU A 186 -5.93 -0.93 36.92
CA LEU A 186 -4.85 -1.73 36.34
C LEU A 186 -5.42 -2.83 35.46
N ILE A 187 -4.69 -3.21 34.41
CA ILE A 187 -5.12 -4.24 33.48
C ILE A 187 -5.08 -5.61 34.18
N VAL A 188 -6.26 -6.14 34.49
CA VAL A 188 -6.45 -7.53 34.94
C VAL A 188 -7.12 -8.37 33.84
N PRO A 189 -6.40 -9.26 33.13
CA PRO A 189 -6.95 -9.98 31.98
C PRO A 189 -8.22 -10.80 32.30
N ALA A 190 -8.29 -11.42 33.47
CA ALA A 190 -9.47 -12.19 33.88
C ALA A 190 -10.72 -11.33 34.07
N GLN A 191 -10.55 -10.08 34.53
CA GLN A 191 -11.63 -9.13 34.77
C GLN A 191 -12.03 -8.40 33.48
N HIS A 192 -11.06 -7.90 32.73
CA HIS A 192 -11.29 -7.05 31.57
C HIS A 192 -11.46 -7.83 30.26
N GLY A 193 -10.97 -9.08 30.19
CA GLY A 193 -11.06 -9.92 29.00
C GLY A 193 -12.48 -10.11 28.47
N PRO A 194 -13.47 -10.48 29.29
CA PRO A 194 -14.86 -10.60 28.84
C PRO A 194 -15.46 -9.29 28.30
N TRP A 195 -15.04 -8.14 28.85
CA TRP A 195 -15.49 -6.84 28.39
C TRP A 195 -14.85 -6.45 27.05
N LEU A 196 -13.52 -6.56 26.93
CA LEU A 196 -12.82 -6.29 25.67
C LEU A 196 -13.29 -7.21 24.54
N ARG A 197 -13.59 -8.49 24.87
CA ARG A 197 -14.19 -9.43 23.93
C ARG A 197 -15.52 -8.92 23.39
N ARG A 198 -16.42 -8.43 24.26
CA ARG A 198 -17.71 -7.85 23.82
C ARG A 198 -17.52 -6.63 22.92
N LEU A 199 -16.57 -5.74 23.23
CA LEU A 199 -16.25 -4.62 22.35
C LEU A 199 -15.78 -5.07 20.98
N GLY A 200 -14.96 -6.13 20.92
CA GLY A 200 -14.54 -6.75 19.66
C GLY A 200 -15.69 -7.38 18.89
N GLU A 201 -16.56 -8.13 19.57
CA GLU A 201 -17.77 -8.72 18.98
C GLU A 201 -18.70 -7.64 18.39
N ASP A 202 -18.92 -6.53 19.12
CA ASP A 202 -19.72 -5.40 18.65
C ASP A 202 -19.08 -4.70 17.44
N ALA A 203 -17.75 -4.53 17.43
CA ALA A 203 -17.03 -3.95 16.30
C ALA A 203 -17.14 -4.81 15.04
N LEU A 204 -16.97 -6.13 15.19
CA LEU A 204 -17.15 -7.09 14.10
C LEU A 204 -18.60 -7.13 13.60
N ALA A 205 -19.59 -7.04 14.50
CA ALA A 205 -21.00 -6.99 14.12
C ALA A 205 -21.33 -5.73 13.31
N ARG A 206 -20.81 -4.56 13.72
CA ARG A 206 -20.94 -3.31 12.95
C ARG A 206 -20.30 -3.42 11.58
N HIS A 207 -19.09 -3.96 11.50
CA HIS A 207 -18.41 -4.15 10.22
C HIS A 207 -19.17 -5.13 9.31
N ARG A 208 -19.66 -6.25 9.85
CA ARG A 208 -20.47 -7.24 9.13
C ARG A 208 -21.75 -6.68 8.53
N ALA A 209 -22.36 -5.70 9.19
CA ALA A 209 -23.55 -5.02 8.67
C ALA A 209 -23.24 -4.15 7.44
N LEU A 210 -22.00 -3.65 7.30
CA LEU A 210 -21.54 -2.84 6.18
C LEU A 210 -20.95 -3.68 5.06
N VAL A 211 -20.12 -4.66 5.42
CA VAL A 211 -19.40 -5.55 4.51
C VAL A 211 -19.72 -6.98 4.92
N PRO A 212 -20.63 -7.67 4.22
CA PRO A 212 -20.93 -9.07 4.50
C PRO A 212 -19.73 -9.97 4.21
N PRO A 213 -19.46 -10.98 5.05
CA PRO A 213 -18.41 -11.96 4.79
C PRO A 213 -18.74 -12.83 3.57
N PRO A 214 -17.73 -13.34 2.84
CA PRO A 214 -17.96 -14.27 1.71
C PRO A 214 -18.69 -15.55 2.13
N SER A 215 -18.47 -16.02 3.36
CA SER A 215 -19.19 -17.15 3.95
C SER A 215 -19.19 -17.08 5.49
N GLU A 216 -20.11 -17.79 6.14
CA GLU A 216 -20.12 -17.92 7.61
C GLU A 216 -18.85 -18.60 8.16
N GLN A 217 -18.21 -19.47 7.37
CA GLN A 217 -16.97 -20.14 7.77
C GLN A 217 -15.81 -19.14 7.83
N VAL A 218 -15.68 -18.28 6.82
CA VAL A 218 -14.69 -17.19 6.80
C VAL A 218 -14.93 -16.24 7.96
N PHE A 219 -16.19 -15.85 8.19
CA PHE A 219 -16.56 -15.01 9.33
C PHE A 219 -16.15 -15.63 10.66
N ALA A 220 -16.54 -16.89 10.92
CA ALA A 220 -16.27 -17.54 12.20
C ALA A 220 -14.76 -17.63 12.48
N ARG A 221 -13.97 -18.02 11.48
CA ARG A 221 -12.51 -18.12 11.57
C ARG A 221 -11.88 -16.76 11.87
N GLU A 222 -12.18 -15.75 11.06
CA GLU A 222 -11.53 -14.44 11.21
C GLU A 222 -11.98 -13.67 12.46
N ALA A 223 -13.25 -13.84 12.86
CA ALA A 223 -13.76 -13.31 14.12
C ALA A 223 -13.02 -13.95 15.30
N GLU A 224 -12.84 -15.28 15.29
CA GLU A 224 -12.08 -15.97 16.33
C GLU A 224 -10.61 -15.52 16.38
N GLU A 225 -9.94 -15.41 15.22
CA GLU A 225 -8.59 -14.88 15.14
C GLU A 225 -8.49 -13.44 15.67
N PHE A 226 -9.45 -12.57 15.32
CA PHE A 226 -9.51 -11.19 15.78
C PHE A 226 -9.67 -11.09 17.30
N LEU A 227 -10.61 -11.85 17.87
CA LEU A 227 -10.84 -11.88 19.31
C LEU A 227 -9.66 -12.50 20.08
N ASN A 228 -8.95 -13.46 19.47
CA ASN A 228 -7.73 -14.02 20.03
C ASN A 228 -6.59 -13.00 20.07
N ASP A 229 -6.44 -12.15 19.04
CA ASP A 229 -5.47 -11.05 19.04
C ASP A 229 -5.79 -10.01 20.13
N LEU A 230 -7.07 -9.66 20.33
CA LEU A 230 -7.47 -8.78 21.44
C LEU A 230 -7.15 -9.38 22.81
N ARG A 231 -7.41 -10.68 22.97
CA ARG A 231 -7.08 -11.41 24.21
C ARG A 231 -5.58 -11.42 24.47
N LEU A 232 -4.77 -11.68 23.44
CA LEU A 232 -3.32 -11.68 23.52
C LEU A 232 -2.79 -10.29 23.88
N PHE A 233 -3.26 -9.26 23.19
CA PHE A 233 -2.93 -7.86 23.49
C PHE A 233 -3.14 -7.54 24.97
N LEU A 234 -4.33 -7.83 25.52
CA LEU A 234 -4.64 -7.58 26.92
C LEU A 234 -3.72 -8.34 27.89
N GLN A 235 -3.31 -9.56 27.55
CA GLN A 235 -2.37 -10.35 28.34
C GLN A 235 -0.97 -9.74 28.36
N LEU A 236 -0.50 -9.27 27.20
CA LEU A 236 0.83 -8.67 27.10
C LEU A 236 0.88 -7.31 27.82
N GLU A 237 -0.16 -6.48 27.65
CA GLU A 237 -0.28 -5.19 28.32
C GLU A 237 -0.37 -5.33 29.86
N ALA A 238 -0.98 -6.41 30.36
CA ALA A 238 -0.97 -6.70 31.80
C ALA A 238 0.39 -7.16 32.34
N ALA A 239 1.24 -7.74 31.48
CA ALA A 239 2.56 -8.22 31.87
C ALA A 239 3.62 -7.11 31.87
N ASP A 240 3.43 -6.05 31.09
CA ASP A 240 4.35 -4.92 30.96
C ASP A 240 3.91 -3.72 31.83
N LEU A 241 4.19 -3.82 33.14
CA LEU A 241 3.90 -2.74 34.11
C LEU A 241 5.00 -1.68 34.21
N ALA A 242 6.04 -1.76 33.37
CA ALA A 242 7.22 -0.90 33.48
C ALA A 242 6.99 0.54 32.99
N HIS A 243 5.86 0.80 32.33
CA HIS A 243 5.59 2.04 31.62
C HIS A 243 4.19 2.56 31.92
N THR A 244 4.06 3.87 32.08
CA THR A 244 2.75 4.52 32.26
C THR A 244 2.32 5.15 30.94
N ALA A 245 1.28 4.61 30.31
CA ALA A 245 0.75 5.20 29.10
C ALA A 245 0.05 6.53 29.39
N VAL A 246 0.53 7.60 28.74
CA VAL A 246 0.05 8.98 28.92
C VAL A 246 -0.74 9.49 27.72
N GLY A 247 -0.64 8.84 26.56
CA GLY A 247 -1.40 9.18 25.35
C GLY A 247 -1.73 7.96 24.51
N PHE A 248 -2.91 7.97 23.89
CA PHE A 248 -3.37 6.94 22.95
C PHE A 248 -3.96 7.58 21.70
N GLU A 249 -3.61 7.08 20.53
CA GLU A 249 -4.08 7.56 19.22
C GLU A 249 -4.03 9.11 19.13
N VAL A 250 -2.92 9.68 19.58
CA VAL A 250 -2.70 11.13 19.73
C VAL A 250 -2.60 11.78 18.36
N GLY A 251 -3.66 12.45 17.92
CA GLY A 251 -3.71 13.15 16.63
C GLY A 251 -2.92 14.46 16.62
N PHE A 252 -2.24 14.75 15.52
CA PHE A 252 -1.65 16.07 15.24
C PHE A 252 -1.89 16.49 13.80
N GLY A 253 -2.29 17.75 13.57
CA GLY A 253 -2.64 18.22 12.22
C GLY A 253 -3.89 17.56 11.63
N VAL A 254 -4.80 17.06 12.48
CA VAL A 254 -6.06 16.40 12.11
C VAL A 254 -7.25 17.17 12.69
N THR A 255 -8.36 17.21 11.95
CA THR A 255 -9.57 17.98 12.33
C THR A 255 -10.44 17.24 13.35
N GLU A 256 -10.43 15.91 13.30
CA GLU A 256 -11.19 15.02 14.15
C GLU A 256 -10.26 14.31 15.13
N ASP A 257 -10.50 14.55 16.41
CA ASP A 257 -9.81 13.87 17.51
C ASP A 257 -10.83 13.45 18.57
N GLU A 258 -10.56 12.32 19.22
CA GLU A 258 -11.44 11.70 20.21
C GLU A 258 -11.31 12.33 21.61
N GLY A 259 -10.74 13.54 21.69
CA GLY A 259 -10.57 14.29 22.94
C GLY A 259 -9.35 13.86 23.74
N GLU A 260 -8.31 13.36 23.08
CA GLU A 260 -7.07 12.96 23.74
C GLU A 260 -6.30 14.21 24.21
N PRO A 261 -5.92 14.34 25.49
CA PRO A 261 -5.35 15.58 26.04
C PRO A 261 -4.05 16.06 25.37
N LEU A 262 -3.28 15.14 24.78
CA LEU A 262 -2.03 15.46 24.06
C LEU A 262 -2.24 15.77 22.57
N ALA A 263 -3.46 15.61 22.05
CA ALA A 263 -3.74 15.84 20.64
C ALA A 263 -3.75 17.33 20.30
N SER A 264 -3.44 17.63 19.04
CA SER A 264 -3.42 18.99 18.50
C SER A 264 -4.06 19.04 17.12
N ARG A 265 -4.89 20.06 16.86
CA ARG A 265 -5.38 20.33 15.51
C ARG A 265 -4.30 20.94 14.61
N GLU A 266 -3.27 21.54 15.21
CA GLU A 266 -2.15 22.12 14.47
C GLU A 266 -1.16 21.04 14.04
N PRO A 267 -0.64 21.11 12.81
CA PRO A 267 0.40 20.21 12.34
C PRO A 267 1.74 20.52 13.02
N ILE A 268 2.57 19.50 13.12
CA ILE A 268 3.93 19.62 13.62
C ILE A 268 4.80 20.23 12.53
N THR A 269 5.55 21.28 12.87
CA THR A 269 6.47 21.92 11.93
C THR A 269 7.90 21.46 12.19
N ILE A 270 8.53 20.92 11.15
CA ILE A 270 9.94 20.54 11.14
C ILE A 270 10.73 21.62 10.42
N GLN A 271 11.74 22.16 11.10
CA GLN A 271 12.68 23.12 10.53
C GLN A 271 13.71 22.38 9.68
N MET A 272 13.74 22.63 8.38
CA MET A 272 14.63 21.92 7.46
C MET A 272 16.03 22.53 7.39
N GLY A 273 16.32 23.58 8.15
CA GLY A 273 17.45 24.48 7.89
C GLY A 273 17.08 25.54 6.85
N ASP A 274 17.98 26.49 6.55
CA ASP A 274 17.87 27.47 5.45
C ASP A 274 16.55 28.27 5.30
N GLY A 275 15.72 28.31 6.35
CA GLY A 275 14.42 28.97 6.36
C GLY A 275 13.27 28.13 5.78
N ARG A 276 13.55 26.93 5.26
CA ARG A 276 12.51 26.00 4.77
C ARG A 276 11.91 25.18 5.90
N THR A 277 10.63 24.83 5.75
CA THR A 277 9.90 24.03 6.73
C THR A 277 9.08 22.92 6.07
N VAL A 278 8.79 21.88 6.82
CA VAL A 278 7.86 20.80 6.43
C VAL A 278 6.80 20.68 7.52
N ARG A 279 5.54 20.55 7.11
CA ARG A 279 4.40 20.39 8.03
C ARG A 279 3.94 18.94 8.02
N LEU A 280 3.93 18.33 9.19
CA LEU A 280 3.50 16.95 9.39
C LEU A 280 2.13 16.88 10.05
N ARG A 281 1.34 15.92 9.58
CA ARG A 281 0.13 15.43 10.24
C ARG A 281 0.24 13.93 10.48
N GLY A 282 -0.47 13.43 11.47
CA GLY A 282 -0.49 12.02 11.77
C GLY A 282 -1.20 11.72 13.07
N ARG A 283 -1.03 10.47 13.51
CA ARG A 283 -1.61 9.96 14.74
C ARG A 283 -0.57 9.03 15.37
N ILE A 284 -0.21 9.30 16.62
CA ILE A 284 0.74 8.46 17.38
C ILE A 284 -0.09 7.45 18.18
N ASP A 285 0.08 6.16 17.89
CA ASP A 285 -0.74 5.11 18.51
C ASP A 285 -0.66 5.15 20.05
N ARG A 286 0.55 5.30 20.61
CA ARG A 286 0.73 5.39 22.06
C ARG A 286 2.00 6.17 22.46
N ILE A 287 1.87 6.91 23.56
CA ILE A 287 2.99 7.59 24.24
C ILE A 287 3.06 7.08 25.68
N ASP A 288 4.23 6.59 26.07
CA ASP A 288 4.53 6.10 27.42
C ASP A 288 5.46 7.06 28.15
N GLN A 289 5.22 7.30 29.44
CA GLN A 289 6.18 7.92 30.35
C GLN A 289 7.07 6.84 30.96
N LEU A 290 8.38 6.98 30.80
CA LEU A 290 9.40 6.05 31.30
C LEU A 290 9.99 6.51 32.62
N ALA A 291 10.25 7.81 32.73
CA ALA A 291 10.82 8.48 33.89
C ALA A 291 10.44 9.96 33.84
N ASP A 292 10.91 10.73 34.83
CA ASP A 292 10.72 12.18 34.83
C ASP A 292 11.20 12.79 33.51
N HIS A 293 10.32 13.58 32.88
CA HIS A 293 10.52 14.22 31.59
C HIS A 293 10.89 13.31 30.40
N THR A 294 10.85 11.99 30.56
CA THR A 294 11.40 11.02 29.59
C THR A 294 10.31 10.07 29.12
N TYR A 295 10.10 10.04 27.81
CA TYR A 295 8.98 9.35 27.17
C TYR A 295 9.44 8.35 26.11
N ALA A 296 8.54 7.42 25.75
CA ALA A 296 8.65 6.55 24.60
C ALA A 296 7.43 6.71 23.69
N VAL A 297 7.66 6.51 22.40
CA VAL A 297 6.58 6.34 21.42
C VAL A 297 6.43 4.87 21.09
N VAL A 298 5.20 4.39 20.99
CA VAL A 298 4.89 3.02 20.57
C VAL A 298 3.96 3.11 19.37
N ASP A 299 4.32 2.37 18.33
CA ASP A 299 3.54 2.18 17.12
C ASP A 299 3.15 0.70 17.04
N TYR A 300 1.84 0.43 17.06
CA TYR A 300 1.30 -0.91 17.02
C TYR A 300 1.33 -1.42 15.58
N LYS A 301 1.74 -2.67 15.40
CA LYS A 301 1.77 -3.36 14.11
C LYS A 301 1.01 -4.67 14.22
N THR A 302 -0.02 -4.85 13.39
CA THR A 302 -0.90 -6.02 13.46
C THR A 302 -0.45 -7.19 12.58
N GLY A 303 0.45 -6.92 11.62
CA GLY A 303 1.05 -7.91 10.72
C GLY A 303 2.22 -8.68 11.33
N SER A 304 2.96 -9.40 10.49
CA SER A 304 4.22 -10.06 10.89
C SER A 304 5.32 -9.04 11.18
N ALA A 305 6.28 -9.38 12.06
CA ALA A 305 7.48 -8.60 12.36
C ALA A 305 8.53 -8.61 11.22
N ARG A 306 8.10 -8.30 9.99
CA ARG A 306 8.97 -8.08 8.83
C ARG A 306 9.05 -6.58 8.57
N LEU A 307 10.17 -5.99 8.96
CA LEU A 307 10.46 -4.57 8.75
C LEU A 307 11.38 -4.39 7.53
N PRO A 308 11.25 -3.30 6.75
CA PRO A 308 12.17 -2.99 5.65
C PRO A 308 13.61 -2.90 6.15
N GLY A 309 14.57 -3.58 5.52
CA GLY A 309 15.97 -3.63 6.02
C GLY A 309 16.18 -4.49 7.28
N GLY A 310 15.13 -5.16 7.77
CA GLY A 310 15.19 -6.05 8.93
C GLY A 310 15.09 -5.32 10.27
N VAL A 311 15.07 -6.09 11.35
CA VAL A 311 14.88 -5.57 12.72
C VAL A 311 16.02 -4.65 13.20
N GLY A 312 17.21 -4.78 12.62
CA GLY A 312 18.39 -3.98 12.96
C GLY A 312 18.53 -2.66 12.22
N ALA A 313 17.82 -2.48 11.10
CA ALA A 313 17.86 -1.22 10.35
C ALA A 313 17.11 -0.11 11.10
N THR A 314 17.68 1.09 11.10
CA THR A 314 17.07 2.27 11.71
C THR A 314 16.19 2.98 10.69
N PHE A 315 16.75 3.35 9.54
CA PHE A 315 16.05 4.13 8.52
C PHE A 315 15.74 3.33 7.26
N ALA A 316 16.54 2.30 6.93
CA ALA A 316 16.34 1.43 5.76
C ALA A 316 16.10 2.21 4.44
N GLY A 317 16.92 3.22 4.18
CA GLY A 317 16.77 4.13 3.04
C GLY A 317 15.61 5.11 3.15
N GLY A 318 15.11 5.37 4.36
CA GLY A 318 13.91 6.17 4.59
C GLY A 318 12.60 5.36 4.58
N ARG A 319 12.66 4.03 4.42
CA ARG A 319 11.50 3.14 4.52
C ARG A 319 11.04 2.89 5.96
N GLN A 320 11.86 3.26 6.95
CA GLN A 320 11.52 3.31 8.37
C GLN A 320 11.75 4.73 8.91
N LEU A 321 10.77 5.60 8.81
CA LEU A 321 10.81 6.98 9.31
C LEU A 321 9.76 7.26 10.40
N GLN A 322 8.71 6.45 10.49
CA GLN A 322 7.61 6.61 11.45
C GLN A 322 8.10 6.81 12.87
N HIS A 323 8.92 5.89 13.38
CA HIS A 323 9.44 5.94 14.75
C HIS A 323 10.13 7.29 15.06
N ALA A 324 11.00 7.77 14.17
CA ALA A 324 11.75 9.00 14.38
C ALA A 324 10.88 10.26 14.24
N LEU A 325 10.00 10.30 13.22
CA LEU A 325 9.10 11.43 13.00
C LEU A 325 8.04 11.53 14.11
N TYR A 326 7.55 10.41 14.62
CA TYR A 326 6.66 10.39 15.78
C TYR A 326 7.38 10.77 17.06
N ALA A 327 8.64 10.39 17.27
CA ALA A 327 9.42 10.86 18.42
C ALA A 327 9.57 12.40 18.42
N LEU A 328 9.84 13.01 17.25
CA LEU A 328 9.89 14.46 17.09
C LEU A 328 8.52 15.11 17.37
N ALA A 329 7.44 14.55 16.79
CA ALA A 329 6.08 15.05 16.99
C ALA A 329 5.66 14.96 18.46
N ALA A 330 5.84 13.80 19.09
CA ALA A 330 5.54 13.57 20.50
C ALA A 330 6.30 14.56 21.39
N THR A 331 7.60 14.77 21.14
CA THR A 331 8.41 15.74 21.90
C THR A 331 7.82 17.16 21.82
N GLN A 332 7.39 17.60 20.63
CA GLN A 332 6.76 18.93 20.48
C GLN A 332 5.40 19.02 21.18
N LEU A 333 4.56 17.98 21.06
CA LEU A 333 3.24 17.94 21.71
C LEU A 333 3.37 17.94 23.24
N LEU A 334 4.26 17.11 23.78
CA LEU A 334 4.50 17.00 25.22
C LEU A 334 5.02 18.30 25.83
N ARG A 335 5.84 19.07 25.10
CA ARG A 335 6.39 20.34 25.58
C ARG A 335 5.36 21.42 25.91
N ALA A 336 4.12 21.27 25.45
CA ALA A 336 3.03 22.14 25.86
C ALA A 336 2.63 21.94 27.35
N GLN A 337 2.88 20.74 27.90
CA GLN A 337 2.53 20.38 29.28
C GLN A 337 3.77 20.14 30.14
N ASP A 338 4.87 19.70 29.53
CA ASP A 338 6.15 19.42 30.15
C ASP A 338 7.30 20.03 29.32
N ALA A 339 7.76 21.22 29.70
CA ALA A 339 8.86 21.92 29.03
C ALA A 339 10.17 21.10 28.95
N GLY A 340 10.39 20.14 29.86
CA GLY A 340 11.56 19.27 29.88
C GLY A 340 11.43 18.01 29.00
N ALA A 341 10.26 17.79 28.40
CA ALA A 341 9.94 16.53 27.72
C ALA A 341 10.94 16.17 26.62
N ARG A 342 11.38 14.92 26.66
CA ARG A 342 12.19 14.26 25.62
C ARG A 342 11.68 12.84 25.37
N VAL A 343 11.70 12.42 24.11
CA VAL A 343 11.50 11.01 23.75
C VAL A 343 12.87 10.33 23.65
N SER A 344 13.11 9.29 24.46
CA SER A 344 14.41 8.60 24.49
C SER A 344 14.45 7.33 23.63
N GLN A 345 13.29 6.81 23.24
CA GLN A 345 13.16 5.62 22.41
C GLN A 345 11.80 5.58 21.72
N SER A 346 11.71 4.79 20.67
CA SER A 346 10.45 4.38 20.04
C SER A 346 10.38 2.86 19.94
N ALA A 347 9.20 2.30 19.70
CA ALA A 347 9.06 0.86 19.49
C ALA A 347 8.01 0.55 18.43
N TYR A 348 8.33 -0.39 17.54
CA TYR A 348 7.31 -1.12 16.80
C TYR A 348 6.89 -2.32 17.64
N TYR A 349 5.62 -2.35 18.02
CA TYR A 349 5.09 -3.38 18.91
C TYR A 349 4.07 -4.24 18.17
N PHE A 350 4.27 -5.55 18.15
CA PHE A 350 3.48 -6.50 17.38
C PHE A 350 2.62 -7.40 18.29
N PRO A 351 1.53 -6.88 18.91
CA PRO A 351 0.77 -7.59 19.94
C PRO A 351 -0.25 -8.61 19.38
N THR A 352 0.02 -9.19 18.21
CA THR A 352 -0.82 -10.19 17.54
C THR A 352 -0.14 -11.54 17.47
N VAL A 353 -0.91 -12.59 17.21
CA VAL A 353 -0.37 -13.95 17.02
C VAL A 353 0.60 -13.98 15.83
N ARG A 354 0.25 -13.29 14.72
CA ARG A 354 1.13 -13.15 13.54
C ARG A 354 2.40 -12.37 13.86
N GLY A 355 2.28 -11.38 14.73
CA GLY A 355 3.37 -10.55 15.25
C GLY A 355 4.28 -11.24 16.25
N ARG A 356 3.92 -12.44 16.73
CA ARG A 356 4.67 -13.23 17.72
C ARG A 356 4.99 -12.48 19.01
N SER A 357 4.19 -11.48 19.37
CA SER A 357 4.42 -10.62 20.54
C SER A 357 5.77 -9.90 20.53
N GLU A 358 6.37 -9.70 19.35
CA GLU A 358 7.67 -9.03 19.22
C GLU A 358 7.55 -7.54 19.54
N ARG A 359 8.56 -7.00 20.21
CA ARG A 359 8.73 -5.56 20.44
C ARG A 359 10.10 -5.14 19.96
N VAL A 360 10.12 -4.36 18.89
CA VAL A 360 11.36 -3.90 18.25
C VAL A 360 11.60 -2.46 18.68
N THR A 361 12.51 -2.29 19.64
CA THR A 361 12.89 -0.96 20.15
C THR A 361 13.85 -0.27 19.19
N ARG A 362 13.61 1.02 18.96
CA ARG A 362 14.46 1.95 18.24
C ARG A 362 15.04 2.95 19.24
N PRO A 363 16.37 3.02 19.41
CA PRO A 363 16.96 4.06 20.23
C PRO A 363 16.67 5.43 19.61
N PHE A 364 16.75 6.49 20.42
CA PHE A 364 16.62 7.86 19.93
C PHE A 364 17.59 8.14 18.78
N SER A 365 17.06 8.64 17.67
CA SER A 365 17.84 9.19 16.56
C SER A 365 17.98 10.70 16.74
N SER A 366 19.16 11.25 16.47
CA SER A 366 19.37 12.69 16.57
C SER A 366 18.56 13.46 15.52
N ASP A 367 18.11 14.68 15.84
CA ASP A 367 17.44 15.56 14.88
C ASP A 367 18.25 15.73 13.59
N HIS A 368 19.59 15.77 13.71
CA HIS A 368 20.50 15.85 12.57
C HIS A 368 20.33 14.67 11.61
N ASP A 369 20.28 13.44 12.12
CA ASP A 369 20.19 12.23 11.31
C ASP A 369 18.82 12.13 10.63
N VAL A 370 17.75 12.40 11.39
CA VAL A 370 16.38 12.42 10.85
C VAL A 370 16.24 13.47 9.76
N LEU A 371 16.77 14.67 9.97
CA LEU A 371 16.78 15.74 8.97
C LEU A 371 17.64 15.39 7.75
N ALA A 372 18.74 14.64 7.91
CA ALA A 372 19.57 14.22 6.79
C ALA A 372 18.83 13.27 5.84
N VAL A 373 18.10 12.28 6.39
CA VAL A 373 17.26 11.37 5.60
C VAL A 373 16.12 12.15 4.94
N LEU A 374 15.41 12.98 5.72
CA LEU A 374 14.27 13.74 5.23
C LEU A 374 14.68 14.72 4.12
N ARG A 375 15.81 15.43 4.26
CA ARG A 375 16.32 16.31 3.19
C ARG A 375 16.58 15.53 1.91
N THR A 376 17.32 14.42 1.98
CA THR A 376 17.63 13.62 0.79
C THR A 376 16.36 13.08 0.13
N LEU A 377 15.40 12.62 0.93
CA LEU A 377 14.11 12.13 0.42
C LEU A 377 13.30 13.24 -0.27
N LEU A 378 13.33 14.46 0.27
CA LEU A 378 12.67 15.61 -0.34
C LEU A 378 13.43 16.15 -1.56
N ASP A 379 14.75 15.98 -1.62
CA ASP A 379 15.56 16.30 -2.80
C ASP A 379 15.22 15.34 -3.98
N VAL A 380 14.89 14.07 -3.70
CA VAL A 380 14.31 13.14 -4.71
C VAL A 380 13.01 13.70 -5.27
N LEU A 381 12.15 14.21 -4.39
CA LEU A 381 10.85 14.77 -4.76
C LEU A 381 11.02 16.06 -5.56
N GLU A 382 11.84 17.00 -5.10
CA GLU A 382 12.14 18.27 -5.79
C GLU A 382 12.72 18.05 -7.19
N ALA A 383 13.61 17.06 -7.35
CA ALA A 383 14.17 16.68 -8.65
C ALA A 383 13.13 16.08 -9.61
N GLY A 384 11.93 15.74 -9.12
CA GLY A 384 10.88 15.06 -9.89
C GLY A 384 11.27 13.63 -10.24
N THR A 385 11.97 12.95 -9.34
CA THR A 385 12.51 11.60 -9.59
C THR A 385 11.55 10.55 -9.04
N PHE A 386 10.64 10.08 -9.90
CA PHE A 386 9.62 9.09 -9.56
C PHE A 386 9.98 7.70 -10.11
N VAL A 387 11.18 7.22 -9.81
CA VAL A 387 11.63 5.88 -10.24
C VAL A 387 10.81 4.77 -9.58
N HIS A 388 10.67 3.65 -10.28
CA HIS A 388 10.08 2.43 -9.73
C HIS A 388 11.00 1.84 -8.65
N SER A 389 10.42 1.05 -7.74
CA SER A 389 11.21 0.31 -6.76
C SER A 389 12.06 -0.77 -7.46
N PRO A 390 13.36 -0.90 -7.14
CA PRO A 390 14.17 -2.06 -7.51
C PRO A 390 13.92 -3.28 -6.60
N ASP A 391 13.07 -3.15 -5.59
CA ASP A 391 12.71 -4.21 -4.66
C ASP A 391 11.39 -4.86 -5.10
N ALA A 392 11.45 -6.14 -5.47
CA ALA A 392 10.28 -6.90 -5.91
C ALA A 392 9.26 -7.10 -4.78
N ASP A 393 9.69 -7.09 -3.51
CA ASP A 393 8.78 -7.24 -2.37
C ASP A 393 7.79 -6.07 -2.30
N GLU A 394 8.23 -4.86 -2.68
CA GLU A 394 7.38 -3.66 -2.76
C GLU A 394 6.28 -3.77 -3.84
N CYS A 395 6.44 -4.69 -4.79
CA CYS A 395 5.48 -4.92 -5.87
C CYS A 395 4.42 -5.96 -5.51
N THR A 396 4.69 -6.87 -4.57
CA THR A 396 3.84 -8.04 -4.25
C THR A 396 2.40 -7.67 -3.94
N TYR A 397 2.21 -6.60 -3.16
CA TYR A 397 0.89 -6.10 -2.75
C TYR A 397 0.62 -4.69 -3.29
N CYS A 398 1.27 -4.31 -4.39
CA CYS A 398 1.10 -2.99 -4.99
C CYS A 398 -0.15 -2.95 -5.88
N GLU A 399 -1.11 -2.10 -5.51
CA GLU A 399 -2.37 -1.91 -6.24
C GLU A 399 -2.18 -1.23 -7.60
N PHE A 400 -0.99 -0.63 -7.84
CA PHE A 400 -0.65 0.07 -9.08
C PHE A 400 0.16 -0.79 -10.06
N THR A 401 0.34 -2.10 -9.78
CA THR A 401 1.21 -2.98 -10.59
C THR A 401 0.87 -2.97 -12.09
N ARG A 402 -0.43 -2.86 -12.44
CA ARG A 402 -0.88 -2.77 -13.84
C ARG A 402 -0.35 -1.53 -14.57
N ALA A 403 -0.09 -0.43 -13.86
CA ALA A 403 0.44 0.81 -14.42
C ALA A 403 1.97 0.75 -14.65
N CYS A 404 2.67 -0.19 -14.01
CA CYS A 404 4.13 -0.29 -14.07
C CYS A 404 4.65 -0.96 -15.36
N GLY A 405 3.79 -1.65 -16.10
CA GLY A 405 4.18 -2.39 -17.32
C GLY A 405 5.01 -3.64 -17.03
N ALA A 406 5.72 -4.13 -18.05
CA ALA A 406 6.54 -5.34 -17.94
C ALA A 406 7.90 -5.05 -17.29
N HIS A 407 8.40 -5.98 -16.47
CA HIS A 407 9.73 -5.94 -15.84
C HIS A 407 10.09 -4.60 -15.16
N PRO A 408 9.19 -3.98 -14.37
CA PRO A 408 9.45 -2.65 -13.82
C PRO A 408 10.66 -2.63 -12.87
N VAL A 409 10.87 -3.72 -12.13
CA VAL A 409 11.98 -3.89 -11.19
C VAL A 409 13.32 -3.91 -11.93
N ASP A 410 13.44 -4.77 -12.96
CA ASP A 410 14.68 -4.91 -13.74
C ASP A 410 15.03 -3.60 -14.47
N ARG A 411 14.01 -2.94 -15.06
CA ARG A 411 14.16 -1.64 -15.74
C ARG A 411 14.59 -0.53 -14.78
N ALA A 412 14.09 -0.55 -13.55
CA ALA A 412 14.48 0.40 -12.51
C ALA A 412 15.93 0.18 -12.08
N GLN A 413 16.29 -1.07 -11.79
CA GLN A 413 17.64 -1.45 -11.36
C GLN A 413 18.69 -1.00 -12.39
N LEU A 414 18.46 -1.29 -13.67
CA LEU A 414 19.35 -0.87 -14.76
C LEU A 414 19.61 0.64 -14.78
N LYS A 415 18.57 1.45 -14.53
CA LYS A 415 18.67 2.93 -14.53
C LYS A 415 19.33 3.46 -13.27
N ILE A 416 19.06 2.84 -12.12
CA ILE A 416 19.65 3.19 -10.84
C ILE A 416 21.17 2.94 -10.88
N GLU A 417 21.61 1.81 -11.44
CA GLU A 417 23.02 1.45 -11.58
C GLU A 417 23.79 2.36 -12.55
N ASN A 418 23.10 2.93 -13.55
CA ASN A 418 23.72 3.85 -14.49
C ASN A 418 24.07 5.20 -13.83
N ALA A 419 25.35 5.39 -13.49
CA ALA A 419 25.88 6.61 -12.89
C ALA A 419 25.58 7.89 -13.71
N GLY A 420 25.43 7.76 -15.03
CA GLY A 420 25.12 8.87 -15.94
C GLY A 420 23.73 9.49 -15.72
N ASN A 421 22.80 8.76 -15.08
CA ASN A 421 21.48 9.29 -14.73
C ASN A 421 21.56 10.23 -13.53
N ALA A 422 21.96 11.48 -13.76
CA ALA A 422 22.16 12.49 -12.72
C ALA A 422 20.89 12.74 -11.87
N ALA A 423 19.70 12.60 -12.46
CA ALA A 423 18.42 12.76 -11.76
C ALA A 423 18.19 11.72 -10.64
N LEU A 424 18.86 10.56 -10.69
CA LEU A 424 18.78 9.50 -9.68
C LEU A 424 19.80 9.67 -8.54
N THR A 425 20.58 10.74 -8.52
CA THR A 425 21.65 10.96 -7.53
C THR A 425 21.12 10.95 -6.09
N PHE A 426 20.04 11.69 -5.80
CA PHE A 426 19.46 11.72 -4.46
C PHE A 426 18.83 10.39 -4.07
N TYR A 427 18.20 9.71 -5.04
CA TYR A 427 17.60 8.40 -4.78
C TYR A 427 18.67 7.37 -4.40
N ARG A 428 19.79 7.32 -5.13
CA ARG A 428 20.94 6.47 -4.78
C ARG A 428 21.52 6.78 -3.41
N ARG A 429 21.53 8.06 -3.02
CA ARG A 429 22.02 8.49 -1.70
C ARG A 429 21.15 7.97 -0.56
N LEU A 430 19.88 7.65 -0.79
CA LEU A 430 19.01 7.09 0.24
C LEU A 430 19.57 5.78 0.81
N ALA A 431 20.18 4.94 -0.02
CA ALA A 431 20.81 3.68 0.41
C ALA A 431 21.99 3.84 1.38
N ALA A 432 22.45 5.07 1.64
CA ALA A 432 23.45 5.35 2.67
C ALA A 432 22.85 5.51 4.09
N TYR A 433 21.52 5.55 4.20
CA TYR A 433 20.79 5.72 5.47
C TYR A 433 20.19 4.40 5.94
N GLU A 434 21.03 3.54 6.51
CA GLU A 434 20.62 2.22 7.04
C GLU A 434 20.20 2.27 8.51
#